data_AF-A0A4S8M9J6-F1
#
_entry.id   AF-A0A4S8M9J6-F1
#
_cell.length_a   1.000
_cell.length_b   1.000
_cell.length_c   1.000
_cell.angle_alpha   90.00
_cell.angle_beta   90.00
_cell.angle_gamma   90.00
#
_symmetry.space_group_name_H-M   'P 1'
#
loop_
_entity.id
_entity.type
_entity.pdbx_description
1 polymer ?
#
loop_
_entity_poly.entity_id
_entity_poly.type
_entity_poly.pdbx_seq_one_letter_code
_entity_poly.pdbx_strand_id
1 'polypeptide(L)'
;SKHLFESFVCDQVDDERLALFHANPETNGPKLRNSYLDKRGSTTKAILDDSLWNQALMHKLATEAAAIVKACQDDRFGKISHEDWFAMIRVRIQPILKTDLEARPRTTGES
;
A
#
# COMPACT_ATOMS: atom_id res chain seq x y z
N SER A 1 -12.06 -14.12 7.24
CA SER A 1 -10.99 -13.68 8.16
C SER A 1 -11.41 -12.37 8.78
N LYS A 2 -11.38 -12.22 10.11
CA LYS A 2 -11.83 -11.01 10.86
C LYS A 2 -11.24 -9.70 10.31
N HIS A 3 -10.05 -9.75 9.74
CA HIS A 3 -9.32 -8.59 9.18
C HIS A 3 -9.82 -8.10 7.81
N LEU A 4 -10.68 -8.85 7.11
CA LEU A 4 -11.21 -8.44 5.79
C LEU A 4 -12.25 -7.33 5.91
N PHE A 5 -12.97 -7.26 7.03
CA PHE A 5 -13.95 -6.20 7.28
C PHE A 5 -13.26 -4.87 7.67
N GLU A 6 -12.14 -4.97 8.42
CA GLU A 6 -11.36 -3.80 8.85
C GLU A 6 -10.76 -3.02 7.67
N SER A 7 -10.33 -3.69 6.60
CA SER A 7 -9.77 -3.01 5.43
C SER A 7 -10.80 -2.21 4.64
N PHE A 8 -12.06 -2.67 4.60
CA PHE A 8 -13.15 -1.94 3.96
C PHE A 8 -13.54 -0.68 4.76
N VAL A 9 -13.50 -0.77 6.09
CA VAL A 9 -13.88 0.33 6.99
C VAL A 9 -12.79 1.40 7.08
N CYS A 10 -11.52 1.06 6.83
CA CYS A 10 -10.45 2.05 6.78
C CYS A 10 -10.63 3.01 5.60
N ASP A 11 -10.63 4.30 5.91
CA ASP A 11 -10.62 5.38 4.93
C ASP A 11 -9.44 5.25 3.95
N GLN A 12 -9.62 5.80 2.76
CA GLN A 12 -8.50 6.01 1.84
C GLN A 12 -7.77 7.30 2.21
N VAL A 13 -6.55 7.51 1.69
CA VAL A 13 -5.85 8.78 1.85
C VAL A 13 -6.68 9.95 1.27
N ASP A 14 -6.74 11.07 1.98
CA ASP A 14 -7.51 12.26 1.57
C ASP A 14 -6.96 12.93 0.30
N ASP A 15 -7.83 13.58 -0.47
CA ASP A 15 -7.46 14.30 -1.70
C ASP A 15 -6.46 15.43 -1.42
N GLU A 16 -6.63 16.17 -0.31
CA GLU A 16 -5.70 17.24 0.09
C GLU A 16 -4.29 16.69 0.32
N ARG A 17 -4.19 15.53 0.97
CA ARG A 17 -2.91 14.89 1.26
C ARG A 17 -2.23 14.38 -0.02
N LEU A 18 -3.01 13.88 -0.98
CA LEU A 18 -2.50 13.56 -2.31
C LEU A 18 -2.04 14.81 -3.07
N ALA A 19 -2.80 15.91 -3.03
CA ALA A 19 -2.43 17.15 -3.70
C ALA A 19 -1.11 17.72 -3.13
N LEU A 20 -0.95 17.72 -1.81
CA LEU A 20 0.30 18.13 -1.15
C LEU A 20 1.47 17.21 -1.51
N PHE A 21 1.22 15.90 -1.62
CA PHE A 21 2.21 14.93 -2.07
C PHE A 21 2.64 15.17 -3.52
N HIS A 22 1.70 15.38 -4.44
CA HIS A 22 2.01 15.69 -5.83
C HIS A 22 2.80 17.00 -5.99
N ALA A 23 2.51 18.00 -5.15
CA ALA A 23 3.24 19.27 -5.16
C ALA A 23 4.68 19.14 -4.61
N ASN A 24 4.87 18.38 -3.53
CA ASN A 24 6.18 18.12 -2.94
C ASN A 24 6.28 16.71 -2.33
N PRO A 25 6.72 15.71 -3.10
CA PRO A 25 6.78 14.31 -2.66
C PRO A 25 7.74 14.07 -1.49
N GLU A 26 8.82 14.84 -1.39
CA GLU A 26 9.88 14.62 -0.42
C GLU A 26 9.41 14.89 1.01
N THR A 27 8.62 15.95 1.20
CA THR A 27 8.14 16.36 2.53
C THR A 27 6.74 15.84 2.86
N ASN A 28 5.90 15.62 1.83
CA ASN A 28 4.48 15.26 2.00
C ASN A 28 4.18 13.80 1.68
N GLY A 29 5.21 12.98 1.49
CA GLY A 29 5.07 11.55 1.25
C GLY A 29 4.40 10.75 2.38
N PRO A 30 4.03 9.50 2.11
CA PRO A 30 3.47 8.62 3.12
C PRO A 30 4.43 8.42 4.29
N LYS A 31 3.87 8.36 5.50
CA LYS A 31 4.58 7.99 6.73
C LYS A 31 4.42 6.48 6.97
N LEU A 32 5.37 5.84 7.65
CA LEU A 32 5.27 4.41 7.99
C LEU A 32 4.09 4.11 8.94
N ARG A 33 3.76 5.07 9.81
CA ARG A 33 2.61 5.01 10.71
C ARG A 33 1.51 5.96 10.22
N ASN A 34 0.26 5.60 10.45
CA ASN A 34 -0.91 6.44 10.17
C ASN A 34 -0.98 6.92 8.71
N SER A 35 -0.66 6.04 7.77
CA SER A 35 -0.90 6.25 6.35
C SER A 35 -1.93 5.24 5.85
N TYR A 36 -2.86 5.73 5.07
CA TYR A 36 -3.86 4.94 4.37
C TYR A 36 -3.39 4.67 2.94
N LEU A 37 -3.92 3.61 2.34
CA LEU A 37 -3.76 3.37 0.92
C LEU A 37 -4.61 4.36 0.15
N ASP A 38 -4.11 4.82 -0.99
CA ASP A 38 -4.96 5.40 -2.02
C ASP A 38 -5.75 4.27 -2.68
N LYS A 39 -7.07 4.33 -2.65
CA LYS A 39 -7.93 3.26 -3.18
C LYS A 39 -8.64 3.69 -4.48
N ARG A 40 -8.29 4.85 -5.03
CA ARG A 40 -8.87 5.43 -6.26
C ARG A 40 -8.42 4.64 -7.49
N GLY A 41 -9.10 3.55 -7.78
CA GLY A 41 -8.87 2.72 -8.95
C GLY A 41 -9.92 1.62 -9.06
N SER A 42 -10.13 1.11 -10.27
CA SER A 42 -11.12 0.05 -10.55
C SER A 42 -10.51 -1.36 -10.50
N THR A 43 -9.18 -1.48 -10.46
CA THR A 43 -8.47 -2.75 -10.37
C THR A 43 -7.38 -2.68 -9.31
N THR A 44 -7.00 -3.82 -8.74
CA THR A 44 -5.87 -3.89 -7.80
C THR A 44 -4.57 -3.41 -8.44
N LYS A 45 -4.40 -3.68 -9.74
CA LYS A 45 -3.26 -3.21 -10.52
C LYS A 45 -3.24 -1.68 -10.57
N ALA A 46 -4.35 -1.04 -10.95
CA ALA A 46 -4.42 0.42 -11.02
C ALA A 46 -4.15 1.06 -9.65
N ILE A 47 -4.73 0.50 -8.59
CA ILE A 47 -4.51 0.99 -7.23
C ILE A 47 -3.04 0.84 -6.81
N LEU A 48 -2.42 -0.32 -7.05
CA LEU A 48 -1.05 -0.56 -6.60
C LEU A 48 0.00 0.14 -7.46
N ASP A 49 -0.12 0.01 -8.78
CA ASP A 49 0.95 0.32 -9.72
C ASP A 49 0.84 1.77 -10.23
N ASP A 50 -0.37 2.31 -10.40
CA ASP A 50 -0.56 3.65 -10.98
C ASP A 50 -0.59 4.76 -9.91
N SER A 51 -0.87 4.41 -8.65
CA SER A 51 -0.84 5.37 -7.54
C SER A 51 0.60 5.59 -7.04
N LEU A 52 1.16 6.76 -7.36
CA LEU A 52 2.47 7.19 -6.85
C LEU A 52 2.54 7.20 -5.32
N TRP A 53 1.42 7.49 -4.64
CA TRP A 53 1.31 7.42 -3.19
C TRP A 53 1.54 6.01 -2.67
N ASN A 54 0.86 5.02 -3.25
CA ASN A 54 1.00 3.62 -2.84
C ASN A 54 2.38 3.07 -3.16
N GLN A 55 2.94 3.42 -4.33
CA GLN A 55 4.33 3.07 -4.68
C GLN A 55 5.32 3.63 -3.65
N ALA A 56 5.19 4.90 -3.28
CA ALA A 56 6.05 5.53 -2.27
C ALA A 56 5.90 4.87 -0.89
N LEU A 57 4.67 4.49 -0.49
CA LEU A 57 4.43 3.80 0.78
C LEU A 57 5.09 2.41 0.79
N MET A 58 4.91 1.63 -0.28
CA MET A 58 5.52 0.30 -0.40
C MET A 58 7.04 0.38 -0.40
N HIS A 59 7.63 1.35 -1.10
CA HIS A 59 9.07 1.58 -1.08
C HIS A 59 9.58 1.93 0.33
N LYS A 60 8.86 2.78 1.07
CA LYS A 60 9.21 3.09 2.47
C LYS A 60 9.16 1.85 3.37
N LEU A 61 8.12 1.03 3.24
CA LEU A 61 7.97 -0.21 4.00
C LEU A 61 9.08 -1.21 3.67
N ALA A 62 9.44 -1.36 2.39
CA ALA A 62 10.52 -2.23 1.95
C ALA A 62 11.88 -1.75 2.47
N THR A 63 12.12 -0.43 2.45
CA THR A 63 13.32 0.19 3.03
C THR A 63 13.43 -0.10 4.52
N GLU A 64 12.34 0.06 5.27
CA GLU A 64 12.32 -0.22 6.70
C GLU A 64 12.55 -1.70 7.00
N ALA A 65 11.92 -2.61 6.25
CA ALA A 65 12.12 -4.05 6.38
C ALA A 65 13.60 -4.43 6.16
N ALA A 66 14.22 -3.89 5.11
CA ALA A 66 15.65 -4.08 4.84
C ALA A 66 16.53 -3.53 5.97
N ALA A 67 16.19 -2.36 6.52
CA ALA A 67 16.92 -1.77 7.63
C ALA A 67 16.81 -2.61 8.92
N ILE A 68 15.63 -3.14 9.23
CA ILE A 68 15.40 -4.04 10.37
C ILE A 68 16.26 -5.30 10.24
N VAL A 69 16.24 -5.94 9.07
CA VAL A 69 17.03 -7.16 8.83
C VAL A 69 18.52 -6.89 8.90
N LYS A 70 18.99 -5.76 8.34
CA LYS A 70 20.39 -5.35 8.45
C LYS A 70 20.84 -5.13 9.91
N ALA A 71 19.92 -4.76 10.79
CA ALA A 71 20.20 -4.58 12.21
C ALA A 71 20.16 -5.90 13.02
N CYS A 72 19.66 -7.00 12.44
CA CYS A 72 19.71 -8.31 13.08
C CYS A 72 21.14 -8.86 13.04
N GLN A 73 21.56 -9.48 14.15
CA GLN A 73 22.91 -10.03 14.32
C GLN A 73 23.08 -11.42 13.70
N ASP A 74 22.01 -12.02 13.16
CA ASP A 74 22.04 -13.34 12.56
C ASP A 74 21.47 -13.34 11.14
N ASP A 75 21.84 -14.38 10.39
CA ASP A 75 21.50 -14.54 8.97
C ASP A 75 20.16 -15.25 8.76
N ARG A 76 19.24 -15.23 9.74
CA ARG A 76 17.98 -16.00 9.69
C ARG A 76 17.06 -15.60 8.52
N PHE A 77 17.25 -14.39 8.00
CA PHE A 77 16.48 -13.84 6.88
C PHE A 77 17.13 -14.13 5.52
N GLY A 78 18.36 -14.64 5.48
CA GLY A 78 19.09 -14.87 4.24
C GLY A 78 19.41 -13.57 3.48
N LYS A 79 19.76 -13.71 2.20
CA LYS A 79 20.05 -12.59 1.31
C LYS A 79 18.76 -12.14 0.62
N ILE A 80 18.07 -11.19 1.24
CA ILE A 80 16.85 -10.57 0.68
C ILE A 80 17.19 -9.15 0.23
N SER A 81 16.91 -8.83 -1.02
CA SER A 81 17.09 -7.50 -1.60
C SER A 81 15.94 -6.55 -1.25
N HIS A 82 16.09 -5.25 -1.53
CA HIS A 82 15.00 -4.30 -1.38
C HIS A 82 13.80 -4.67 -2.28
N GLU A 83 14.10 -5.09 -3.51
CA GLU A 83 13.13 -5.49 -4.52
C GLU A 83 12.30 -6.70 -4.07
N ASP A 84 12.93 -7.65 -3.38
CA ASP A 84 12.23 -8.79 -2.79
C ASP A 84 11.26 -8.35 -1.70
N TRP A 85 11.66 -7.44 -0.81
CA TRP A 85 10.76 -6.87 0.20
C TRP A 85 9.59 -6.14 -0.43
N PHE A 86 9.85 -5.32 -1.44
CA PHE A 86 8.82 -4.59 -2.17
C PHE A 86 7.81 -5.56 -2.79
N ALA A 87 8.29 -6.61 -3.47
CA ALA A 87 7.44 -7.63 -4.07
C ALA A 87 6.61 -8.37 -3.01
N MET A 88 7.21 -8.75 -1.89
CA MET A 88 6.51 -9.41 -0.77
C MET A 88 5.41 -8.52 -0.19
N ILE A 89 5.69 -7.23 0.04
CA ILE A 89 4.70 -6.27 0.54
C ILE A 89 3.55 -6.13 -0.47
N ARG A 90 3.86 -5.97 -1.75
CA ARG A 90 2.86 -5.87 -2.83
C ARG A 90 1.94 -7.09 -2.85
N VAL A 91 2.51 -8.30 -2.77
CA VAL A 91 1.75 -9.57 -2.71
C VAL A 91 0.83 -9.62 -1.50
N ARG A 92 1.21 -9.04 -0.36
CA ARG A 92 0.38 -8.99 0.84
C ARG A 92 -0.76 -7.96 0.76
N ILE A 93 -0.54 -6.83 0.10
CA ILE A 93 -1.57 -5.79 -0.05
C ILE A 93 -2.61 -6.17 -1.11
N GLN A 94 -2.20 -6.84 -2.20
CA GLN A 94 -3.07 -7.20 -3.31
C GLN A 94 -4.39 -7.92 -2.93
N PRO A 95 -4.42 -8.97 -2.08
CA PRO A 95 -5.68 -9.62 -1.69
C PRO A 95 -6.59 -8.71 -0.86
N ILE A 96 -6.03 -7.79 -0.07
CA ILE A 96 -6.80 -6.82 0.72
C ILE A 96 -7.55 -5.87 -0.21
N LEU A 97 -6.86 -5.33 -1.22
CA LEU A 97 -7.46 -4.46 -2.23
C LEU A 97 -8.48 -5.19 -3.10
N LYS A 98 -8.25 -6.49 -3.39
CA LYS A 98 -9.22 -7.30 -4.12
C LYS A 98 -10.55 -7.38 -3.34
N THR A 99 -10.49 -7.66 -2.04
CA THR A 99 -11.69 -7.69 -1.20
C THR A 99 -12.35 -6.32 -1.08
N ASP A 100 -11.56 -5.24 -0.94
CA ASP A 100 -12.10 -3.86 -0.95
C ASP A 100 -12.91 -3.59 -2.22
N LEU A 101 -12.35 -3.90 -3.40
CA LEU A 101 -13.00 -3.72 -4.69
C LEU A 101 -14.27 -4.58 -4.84
N GLU A 102 -14.22 -5.85 -4.42
CA GLU A 102 -15.37 -6.76 -4.47
C GLU A 102 -16.53 -6.32 -3.56
N ALA A 103 -16.23 -5.58 -2.49
CA ALA A 103 -17.20 -5.07 -1.53
C ALA A 103 -17.81 -3.71 -1.93
N ARG A 104 -17.26 -3.02 -2.94
CA ARG A 104 -17.81 -1.74 -3.39
C ARG A 104 -19.23 -1.92 -3.93
N PRO A 105 -20.16 -0.98 -3.66
CA PRO A 105 -21.47 -1.01 -4.26
C PRO A 105 -21.35 -1.12 -5.77
N ARG A 106 -21.95 -2.16 -6.36
CA ARG A 106 -22.11 -2.22 -7.81
C ARG A 106 -23.12 -1.14 -8.16
N THR A 107 -22.72 -0.17 -8.97
CA THR A 107 -23.68 0.77 -9.57
C THR A 107 -24.65 -0.05 -10.40
N THR A 108 -25.88 -0.18 -9.92
CA THR A 108 -27.01 -0.75 -10.67
C THR A 108 -27.23 0.08 -11.93
N GLY A 109 -26.65 -0.37 -13.04
CA GLY A 109 -26.73 0.28 -14.35
C GLY A 109 -26.42 -0.64 -15.52
N GLU A 110 -26.40 -1.96 -15.31
CA GLU A 110 -26.38 -2.96 -16.38
C GLU A 110 -27.57 -3.90 -16.14
N SER A 111 -28.64 -3.65 -16.89
CA SER A 111 -29.76 -4.58 -17.12
C SER A 111 -29.63 -5.14 -18.52
#